data_AF-A0A1E4I793-F1
#
_entry.id   AF-A0A1E4I793-F1
#
_cell.length_a   1.000
_cell.length_b   1.000
_cell.length_c   1.000
_cell.angle_alpha   90.00
_cell.angle_beta   90.00
_cell.angle_gamma   90.00
#
_symmetry.space_group_name_H-M   'P 1'
#
loop_
_entity.id
_entity.type
_entity.pdbx_description
1 polymer ?
#
loop_
_entity_poly.entity_id
_entity_poly.type
_entity_poly.pdbx_seq_one_letter_code
_entity_poly.pdbx_strand_id
1 'polypeptide(L)'
;MDARIDLFGNDLATTFGKRFANAAMVIHRSSLPAATQELVSLRTSQINGCGFCTDMHTKDAAAAGETQERLNMVAAWREATVFTEAERAALALAEEGTRVADASQGVSDETWARVREHFDDDQAAALVCLVALVNAANRINVVARTPAGSYQPGMFAAMTS
;
A
#
# COMPACT_ATOMS: atom_id res chain seq x y z
N MET A 1 19.78 -12.42 2.65
CA MET A 1 19.98 -11.02 2.23
C MET A 1 19.96 -10.20 3.49
N ASP A 2 20.95 -9.35 3.70
CA ASP A 2 21.06 -8.58 4.94
C ASP A 2 20.61 -7.13 4.69
N ALA A 3 20.01 -6.52 5.72
CA ALA A 3 19.67 -5.11 5.70
C ALA A 3 20.94 -4.26 5.59
N ARG A 4 20.88 -3.17 4.82
CA ARG A 4 21.97 -2.19 4.71
C ARG A 4 22.11 -1.32 5.96
N ILE A 5 21.01 -1.13 6.67
CA ILE A 5 20.94 -0.34 7.90
C ILE A 5 19.85 -0.93 8.80
N ASP A 6 20.12 -1.01 10.10
CA ASP A 6 19.11 -1.33 11.09
C ASP A 6 18.30 -0.06 11.42
N LEU A 7 17.14 0.06 10.78
CA LEU A 7 16.21 1.17 11.04
C LEU A 7 15.52 1.06 12.41
N PHE A 8 15.43 -0.14 12.99
CA PHE A 8 14.78 -0.37 14.28
C PHE A 8 15.70 -0.10 15.46
N GLY A 9 17.01 -0.29 15.29
CA GLY A 9 18.03 0.06 16.26
C GLY A 9 18.50 1.52 16.20
N ASN A 10 17.98 2.34 15.28
CA ASN A 10 18.39 3.74 15.10
C ASN A 10 17.33 4.72 15.64
N ASP A 11 17.74 5.62 16.55
CA ASP A 11 16.83 6.56 17.23
C ASP A 11 16.11 7.52 16.27
N LEU A 12 16.83 8.05 15.29
CA LEU A 12 16.27 8.96 14.29
C LEU A 12 15.24 8.23 13.43
N ALA A 13 15.60 7.06 12.91
CA ALA A 13 14.72 6.24 12.09
C ALA A 13 13.48 5.77 12.87
N THR A 14 13.64 5.40 14.15
CA THR A 14 12.53 5.02 15.03
C THR A 14 11.60 6.19 15.30
N THR A 15 12.16 7.38 15.55
CA THR A 15 11.37 8.61 15.76
C THR A 15 10.59 8.98 14.50
N PHE A 16 11.25 8.94 13.34
CA PHE A 16 10.59 9.14 12.05
C PHE A 16 9.51 8.08 11.79
N GLY A 17 9.82 6.80 12.04
CA GLY A 17 8.91 5.67 11.88
C GLY A 17 7.62 5.83 12.69
N LYS A 18 7.68 6.30 13.94
CA LYS A 18 6.49 6.61 14.75
C LYS A 18 5.62 7.70 14.12
N ARG A 19 6.22 8.76 13.54
CA ARG A 19 5.47 9.82 12.86
C ARG A 19 4.85 9.31 11.56
N PHE A 20 5.61 8.51 10.82
CA PHE A 20 5.16 7.85 9.61
C PHE A 20 3.98 6.91 9.87
N ALA A 21 4.06 6.07 10.91
CA ALA A 21 2.99 5.17 11.33
C ALA A 21 1.73 5.95 11.78
N ASN A 22 1.90 7.06 12.49
CA ASN A 22 0.77 7.95 12.84
C ASN A 22 0.09 8.58 11.62
N ALA A 23 0.84 8.92 10.57
CA ALA A 23 0.24 9.36 9.30
C ALA A 23 -0.57 8.23 8.66
N ALA A 24 -0.08 6.98 8.71
CA ALA A 24 -0.83 5.80 8.26
C ALA A 24 -2.16 5.64 9.01
N MET A 25 -2.16 5.87 10.33
CA MET A 25 -3.35 5.73 11.16
C MET A 25 -4.50 6.67 10.77
N VAL A 26 -4.19 7.84 10.19
CA VAL A 26 -5.23 8.73 9.66
C VAL A 26 -6.00 8.06 8.52
N ILE A 27 -5.28 7.36 7.64
CA ILE A 27 -5.86 6.64 6.49
C ILE A 27 -6.58 5.37 6.96
N HIS A 28 -5.97 4.58 7.84
CA HIS A 28 -6.56 3.34 8.36
C HIS A 28 -7.85 3.56 9.14
N ARG A 29 -8.06 4.75 9.71
CA ARG A 29 -9.29 5.15 10.41
C ARG A 29 -10.29 5.90 9.53
N SER A 30 -9.99 6.10 8.25
CA SER A 30 -10.90 6.73 7.29
C SER A 30 -12.06 5.80 6.91
N SER A 31 -13.02 6.33 6.14
CA SER A 31 -14.13 5.58 5.55
C SER A 31 -13.73 4.72 4.34
N LEU A 32 -12.47 4.74 3.91
CA LEU A 32 -11.97 3.90 2.82
C LEU A 32 -11.95 2.43 3.26
N PRO A 33 -12.59 1.48 2.54
CA PRO A 33 -12.65 0.08 2.97
C PRO A 33 -11.27 -0.54 3.21
N ALA A 34 -11.09 -1.21 4.34
CA ALA A 34 -9.81 -1.80 4.73
C ALA A 34 -9.26 -2.79 3.68
N ALA A 35 -10.13 -3.60 3.06
CA ALA A 35 -9.74 -4.49 1.98
C ALA A 35 -9.15 -3.72 0.78
N THR A 36 -9.77 -2.61 0.38
CA THR A 36 -9.24 -1.74 -0.69
C THR A 36 -7.89 -1.13 -0.30
N GLN A 37 -7.72 -0.73 0.97
CA GLN A 37 -6.44 -0.21 1.45
C GLN A 37 -5.31 -1.24 1.29
N GLU A 38 -5.55 -2.49 1.70
CA GLU A 38 -4.54 -3.55 1.59
C GLU A 38 -4.25 -3.94 0.14
N LEU A 39 -5.27 -4.03 -0.73
CA LEU A 39 -5.07 -4.34 -2.15
C LEU A 39 -4.24 -3.27 -2.87
N VAL A 40 -4.54 -1.99 -2.62
CA VAL A 40 -3.77 -0.86 -3.15
C VAL A 40 -2.33 -0.92 -2.63
N SER A 41 -2.15 -1.19 -1.34
CA SER A 41 -0.83 -1.23 -0.71
C SER A 41 0.02 -2.41 -1.23
N LEU A 42 -0.59 -3.57 -1.39
CA LEU A 42 0.02 -4.75 -1.98
C LEU A 42 0.41 -4.51 -3.44
N ARG A 43 -0.51 -3.97 -4.26
CA ARG A 43 -0.22 -3.70 -5.67
C ARG A 43 0.89 -2.68 -5.87
N THR A 44 0.86 -1.60 -5.09
CA THR A 44 1.91 -0.58 -5.07
C THR A 44 3.27 -1.19 -4.71
N SER A 45 3.29 -2.05 -3.70
CA SER A 45 4.51 -2.74 -3.24
C SER A 45 5.07 -3.71 -4.27
N GLN A 46 4.21 -4.42 -5.02
CA GLN A 46 4.61 -5.29 -6.12
C GLN A 46 5.27 -4.49 -7.26
N ILE A 47 4.69 -3.34 -7.65
CA ILE A 47 5.25 -2.49 -8.71
C ILE A 47 6.62 -1.94 -8.31
N ASN A 48 6.75 -1.49 -7.06
CA ASN A 48 8.00 -0.95 -6.54
C ASN A 48 9.05 -2.03 -6.17
N GLY A 49 8.71 -3.32 -6.26
CA GLY A 49 9.61 -4.41 -5.89
C GLY A 49 9.95 -4.45 -4.39
N CYS A 50 9.10 -3.89 -3.50
CA CYS A 50 9.34 -3.94 -2.05
C CYS A 50 8.93 -5.31 -1.49
N GLY A 51 9.87 -6.26 -1.41
CA GLY A 51 9.62 -7.59 -0.86
C GLY A 51 9.04 -7.58 0.57
N PHE A 52 9.61 -6.76 1.46
CA PHE A 52 9.12 -6.63 2.84
C PHE A 52 7.66 -6.13 2.90
N CYS A 53 7.34 -5.11 2.12
CA CYS A 53 6.00 -4.51 2.08
C CYS A 53 4.99 -5.49 1.46
N THR A 54 5.39 -6.23 0.41
CA THR A 54 4.58 -7.30 -0.17
C THR A 54 4.28 -8.39 0.86
N ASP A 55 5.27 -8.83 1.63
CA ASP A 55 5.08 -9.81 2.71
C ASP A 55 4.11 -9.28 3.79
N MET A 56 4.29 -8.02 4.18
CA MET A 56 3.46 -7.33 5.16
C MET A 56 1.98 -7.27 4.74
N HIS A 57 1.70 -6.61 3.62
CA HIS A 57 0.33 -6.39 3.14
C HIS A 57 -0.37 -7.70 2.77
N THR A 58 0.35 -8.70 2.26
CA THR A 58 -0.25 -10.02 2.00
C THR A 58 -0.70 -10.69 3.29
N LYS A 59 0.14 -10.67 4.34
CA LYS A 59 -0.16 -11.34 5.61
C LYS A 59 -1.20 -10.58 6.43
N ASP A 60 -1.17 -9.25 6.44
CA ASP A 60 -2.18 -8.43 7.11
C ASP A 60 -3.55 -8.59 6.43
N ALA A 61 -3.61 -8.54 5.10
CA ALA A 61 -4.85 -8.79 4.36
C ALA A 61 -5.41 -10.19 4.62
N ALA A 62 -4.57 -11.22 4.58
CA ALA A 62 -4.98 -12.59 4.89
C ALA A 62 -5.51 -12.73 6.33
N ALA A 63 -4.85 -12.09 7.30
CA ALA A 63 -5.30 -12.06 8.69
C ALA A 63 -6.64 -11.33 8.86
N ALA A 64 -6.91 -10.34 8.00
CA ALA A 64 -8.18 -9.60 7.94
C ALA A 64 -9.29 -10.33 7.14
N GLY A 65 -9.02 -11.53 6.59
CA GLY A 65 -10.00 -12.36 5.92
C GLY A 65 -10.02 -12.26 4.39
N GLU A 66 -9.03 -11.62 3.77
CA GLU A 66 -8.87 -11.62 2.31
C GLU A 66 -8.56 -13.03 1.78
N THR A 67 -9.02 -13.34 0.57
CA THR A 67 -8.87 -14.69 0.01
C THR A 67 -7.52 -14.86 -0.69
N GLN A 68 -6.97 -16.07 -0.63
CA GLN A 68 -5.73 -16.38 -1.35
C GLN A 68 -5.86 -16.20 -2.87
N GLU A 69 -7.06 -16.45 -3.42
CA GLU A 69 -7.34 -16.18 -4.83
C GLU A 69 -7.14 -14.70 -5.17
N ARG A 70 -7.75 -13.78 -4.40
CA ARG A 70 -7.62 -12.34 -4.63
C ARG A 70 -6.20 -11.84 -4.39
N LEU A 71 -5.52 -12.32 -3.34
CA LEU A 71 -4.11 -11.97 -3.07
C LEU A 71 -3.18 -12.38 -4.21
N ASN A 72 -3.39 -13.57 -4.80
CA ASN A 72 -2.60 -14.03 -5.95
C ASN A 72 -2.95 -13.26 -7.23
N MET A 73 -4.23 -12.90 -7.41
CA MET A 73 -4.72 -12.26 -8.64
C MET A 73 -4.50 -10.75 -8.69
N VAL A 74 -4.19 -10.07 -7.58
CA VAL A 74 -4.06 -8.60 -7.55
C VAL A 74 -3.01 -8.08 -8.53
N ALA A 75 -1.94 -8.84 -8.79
CA ALA A 75 -0.91 -8.46 -9.75
C ALA A 75 -1.41 -8.46 -11.22
N ALA A 76 -2.48 -9.22 -11.48
CA ALA A 76 -3.12 -9.42 -12.79
C ALA A 76 -4.60 -8.97 -12.77
N TRP A 77 -4.93 -8.00 -11.92
CA TRP A 77 -6.32 -7.65 -11.60
C TRP A 77 -7.19 -7.23 -12.79
N ARG A 78 -6.60 -6.70 -13.87
CA ARG A 78 -7.34 -6.20 -15.04
C ARG A 78 -8.17 -7.29 -15.72
N GLU A 79 -7.67 -8.52 -15.71
CA GLU A 79 -8.30 -9.70 -16.31
C GLU A 79 -9.00 -10.60 -15.28
N ALA A 80 -8.95 -10.22 -14.00
CA ALA A 80 -9.54 -10.99 -12.90
C ALA A 80 -10.97 -10.52 -12.60
N THR A 81 -11.91 -11.46 -12.48
CA THR A 81 -13.33 -11.18 -12.19
C THR A 81 -13.62 -11.04 -10.70
N VAL A 82 -12.63 -11.28 -9.84
CA VAL A 82 -12.79 -11.33 -8.37
C VAL A 82 -12.73 -9.96 -7.70
N PHE A 83 -12.52 -8.88 -8.45
CA PHE A 83 -12.45 -7.50 -7.95
C PHE A 83 -13.67 -6.69 -8.38
N THR A 84 -14.21 -5.90 -7.46
CA THR A 84 -15.32 -4.97 -7.73
C THR A 84 -14.88 -3.79 -8.58
N GLU A 85 -15.81 -3.07 -9.23
CA GLU A 85 -15.45 -1.88 -10.02
C GLU A 85 -14.79 -0.78 -9.17
N ALA A 86 -15.20 -0.62 -7.91
CA ALA A 86 -14.55 0.29 -6.96
C ALA A 86 -13.08 -0.11 -6.70
N GLU A 87 -12.82 -1.39 -6.46
CA GLU A 87 -11.45 -1.89 -6.28
C GLU A 87 -10.61 -1.75 -7.54
N ARG A 88 -11.20 -1.99 -8.72
CA ARG A 88 -10.55 -1.81 -10.02
C ARG A 88 -10.17 -0.34 -10.26
N ALA A 89 -11.02 0.61 -9.88
CA ALA A 89 -10.69 2.04 -9.94
C ALA A 89 -9.55 2.40 -8.98
N ALA A 90 -9.57 1.89 -7.74
CA ALA A 90 -8.50 2.10 -6.77
C ALA A 90 -7.17 1.47 -7.21
N LEU A 91 -7.20 0.28 -7.82
CA LEU A 91 -6.02 -0.39 -8.36
C LEU A 91 -5.45 0.37 -9.57
N ALA A 92 -6.29 0.88 -10.47
CA ALA A 92 -5.83 1.74 -11.58
C ALA A 92 -5.13 3.00 -11.06
N LEU A 93 -5.72 3.67 -10.06
CA LEU A 93 -5.11 4.82 -9.39
C LEU A 93 -3.76 4.44 -8.75
N ALA A 94 -3.68 3.28 -8.11
CA ALA A 94 -2.44 2.78 -7.51
C ALA A 94 -1.34 2.55 -8.56
N GLU A 95 -1.66 1.96 -9.71
CA GLU A 95 -0.68 1.73 -10.78
C GLU A 95 -0.17 3.06 -11.37
N GLU A 96 -1.07 3.98 -11.74
CA GLU A 96 -0.70 5.25 -12.35
C GLU A 96 0.03 6.17 -11.36
N GLY A 97 -0.49 6.29 -10.14
CA GLY A 97 0.11 7.09 -9.07
C GLY A 97 1.45 6.57 -8.58
N THR A 98 1.73 5.27 -8.74
CA THR A 98 3.04 4.69 -8.43
C THR A 98 4.07 4.95 -9.52
N ARG A 99 3.64 4.96 -10.79
CA ARG A 99 4.52 5.05 -11.96
C ARG A 99 4.76 6.48 -12.45
N VAL A 100 4.51 7.50 -11.63
CA VAL A 100 4.63 8.93 -11.99
C VAL A 100 6.00 9.29 -12.59
N ALA A 101 7.08 8.63 -12.19
CA ALA A 101 8.41 8.88 -12.73
C ALA A 101 8.60 8.42 -14.19
N ASP A 102 7.84 7.39 -14.61
CA ASP A 102 8.06 6.67 -15.88
C ASP A 102 6.84 6.78 -16.82
N ALA A 103 5.67 7.16 -16.29
CA ALA A 103 4.44 7.40 -17.02
C ALA A 103 4.20 8.92 -17.12
N SER A 104 4.49 9.48 -18.29
CA SER A 104 4.73 10.91 -18.55
C SER A 104 3.67 11.95 -18.10
N GLN A 105 2.49 11.56 -17.63
CA GLN A 105 1.41 12.50 -17.26
C GLN A 105 0.78 12.26 -15.88
N GLY A 106 1.28 11.33 -15.08
CA GLY A 106 0.67 11.00 -13.78
C GLY A 106 -0.65 10.24 -13.94
N VAL A 107 -1.62 10.52 -13.07
CA VAL A 107 -2.95 9.90 -13.11
C VAL A 107 -3.80 10.53 -14.22
N SER A 108 -4.35 9.69 -15.09
CA SER A 108 -5.22 10.10 -16.20
C SER A 108 -6.59 10.59 -15.72
N ASP A 109 -7.22 11.47 -16.51
CA ASP A 109 -8.59 11.92 -16.25
C ASP A 109 -9.60 10.76 -16.26
N GLU A 110 -9.36 9.72 -17.07
CA GLU A 110 -10.19 8.51 -17.11
C GLU A 110 -10.12 7.74 -15.79
N THR A 111 -8.91 7.47 -15.29
CA THR A 111 -8.73 6.80 -13.99
C THR A 111 -9.31 7.64 -12.86
N TRP A 112 -9.12 8.96 -12.89
CA TRP A 112 -9.72 9.85 -11.89
C TRP A 112 -11.24 9.84 -11.94
N ALA A 113 -11.85 9.91 -13.12
CA ALA A 113 -13.31 9.85 -13.27
C ALA A 113 -13.88 8.57 -12.66
N ARG A 114 -13.25 7.41 -12.90
CA ARG A 114 -13.65 6.12 -12.31
C ARG A 114 -13.51 6.10 -10.78
N VAL A 115 -12.47 6.71 -10.22
CA VAL A 115 -12.36 6.87 -8.76
C VAL A 115 -13.55 7.68 -8.23
N ARG A 116 -13.93 8.76 -8.92
CA ARG A 116 -15.03 9.64 -8.53
C ARG A 116 -16.42 9.01 -8.68
N GLU A 117 -16.57 7.97 -9.48
CA GLU A 117 -17.81 7.18 -9.56
C GLU A 117 -18.05 6.32 -8.31
N HIS A 118 -17.00 5.97 -7.56
CA HIS A 118 -17.07 4.98 -6.49
C HIS A 118 -16.69 5.49 -5.10
N PHE A 119 -15.92 6.56 -5.01
CA PHE A 119 -15.37 7.07 -3.76
C PHE A 119 -15.76 8.53 -3.55
N ASP A 120 -16.24 8.85 -2.35
CA ASP A 120 -16.52 10.22 -1.93
C ASP A 120 -15.23 11.04 -1.73
N ASP A 121 -15.35 12.31 -1.32
CA ASP A 121 -14.19 13.21 -1.17
C ASP A 121 -13.19 12.68 -0.12
N ASP A 122 -13.68 12.17 1.01
CA ASP A 122 -12.84 11.66 2.10
C ASP A 122 -12.14 10.36 1.68
N GLN A 123 -12.85 9.45 1.01
CA GLN A 123 -12.30 8.20 0.51
C GLN A 123 -11.30 8.42 -0.63
N ALA A 124 -11.57 9.35 -1.55
CA ALA A 124 -10.64 9.68 -2.62
C ALA A 124 -9.37 10.36 -2.07
N ALA A 125 -9.51 11.27 -1.10
CA ALA A 125 -8.37 11.85 -0.39
C ALA A 125 -7.56 10.77 0.35
N ALA A 126 -8.23 9.83 1.02
CA ALA A 126 -7.58 8.69 1.67
C ALA A 126 -6.81 7.82 0.68
N LEU A 127 -7.37 7.54 -0.51
CA LEU A 127 -6.70 6.79 -1.58
C LEU A 127 -5.43 7.49 -2.07
N VAL A 128 -5.50 8.81 -2.34
CA VAL A 128 -4.33 9.59 -2.77
C VAL A 128 -3.23 9.55 -1.71
N CYS A 129 -3.59 9.79 -0.45
CA CYS A 129 -2.66 9.71 0.68
C CYS A 129 -2.07 8.31 0.86
N LEU A 130 -2.88 7.25 0.67
CA LEU A 130 -2.43 5.87 0.76
C LEU A 130 -1.39 5.54 -0.31
N VAL A 131 -1.66 5.86 -1.57
CA VAL A 131 -0.72 5.62 -2.67
C VAL A 131 0.61 6.31 -2.39
N ALA A 132 0.58 7.57 -1.94
CA ALA A 132 1.79 8.32 -1.58
C ALA A 132 2.54 7.68 -0.39
N LEU A 133 1.82 7.31 0.67
CA LEU A 133 2.41 6.74 1.88
C LEU A 133 3.05 5.38 1.60
N VAL A 134 2.37 4.49 0.89
CA VAL A 134 2.93 3.18 0.53
C VAL A 134 4.14 3.34 -0.38
N ASN A 135 4.11 4.28 -1.33
CA ASN A 135 5.27 4.61 -2.15
C ASN A 135 6.48 5.08 -1.32
N ALA A 136 6.25 5.86 -0.26
CA ALA A 136 7.30 6.27 0.67
C ALA A 136 7.82 5.07 1.49
N ALA A 137 6.93 4.23 2.02
CA ALA A 137 7.30 3.02 2.77
C ALA A 137 8.11 2.03 1.92
N ASN A 138 7.73 1.85 0.66
CA ASN A 138 8.46 1.03 -0.29
C ASN A 138 9.87 1.57 -0.52
N ARG A 139 10.03 2.89 -0.73
CA ARG A 139 11.34 3.52 -0.91
C ARG A 139 12.24 3.31 0.29
N ILE A 140 11.72 3.48 1.51
CA ILE A 140 12.47 3.24 2.75
C ILE A 140 13.00 1.79 2.78
N ASN A 141 12.12 0.81 2.59
CA ASN A 141 12.47 -0.60 2.72
C ASN A 141 13.36 -1.12 1.59
N VAL A 142 13.14 -0.68 0.35
CA VAL A 142 13.98 -1.05 -0.81
C VAL A 142 15.39 -0.46 -0.64
N VAL A 143 15.51 0.81 -0.25
CA VAL A 143 16.80 1.45 0.00
C VAL A 143 17.54 0.77 1.14
N ALA A 144 16.84 0.42 2.23
CA ALA A 144 17.40 -0.27 3.39
C ALA A 144 17.68 -1.77 3.15
N ARG A 145 17.17 -2.37 2.05
CA ARG A 145 17.18 -3.83 1.83
C ARG A 145 16.57 -4.62 3.00
N THR A 146 15.45 -4.14 3.54
CA THR A 146 14.73 -4.85 4.61
C THR A 146 14.34 -6.26 4.12
N PRO A 147 14.77 -7.34 4.79
CA PRO A 147 14.47 -8.71 4.35
C PRO A 147 12.98 -9.04 4.48
N ALA A 148 12.43 -9.76 3.50
CA ALA A 148 11.06 -10.27 3.52
C ALA A 148 10.97 -11.67 4.13
N GLY A 149 9.76 -12.13 4.44
CA GLY A 149 9.45 -13.51 4.83
C GLY A 149 9.25 -13.70 6.33
N SER A 150 9.77 -12.79 7.15
CA SER A 150 9.68 -12.83 8.61
C SER A 150 8.57 -11.97 9.21
N TYR A 151 7.85 -11.18 8.40
CA TYR A 151 6.77 -10.34 8.93
C TYR A 151 5.68 -11.20 9.58
N GLN A 152 5.10 -10.69 10.66
CA GLN A 152 3.96 -11.28 11.35
C GLN A 152 2.89 -10.20 11.51
N PRO A 153 1.60 -10.51 11.26
CA PRO A 153 0.54 -9.52 11.39
C PRO A 153 0.57 -8.78 12.72
N GLY A 154 0.45 -7.45 12.66
CA GLY A 154 0.49 -6.59 13.84
C GLY A 154 1.88 -6.32 14.43
N MET A 155 2.97 -6.71 13.78
CA MET A 155 4.36 -6.43 14.23
C MET A 155 4.61 -4.94 14.51
N PHE A 156 3.89 -4.04 13.81
CA PHE A 156 3.99 -2.59 13.99
C PHE A 156 2.91 -1.95 14.85
N ALA A 157 2.06 -2.74 15.52
CA ALA A 157 0.99 -2.20 16.37
C ALA A 157 1.53 -1.29 17.51
N ALA A 158 2.74 -1.56 18.01
CA ALA A 158 3.40 -0.74 19.03
C ALA A 158 4.02 0.56 18.49
N MET A 159 4.08 0.76 17.16
CA MET A 159 4.56 2.02 16.56
C MET A 159 3.47 3.08 16.45
N THR A 160 2.21 2.68 16.60
CA THR A 160 1.02 3.54 16.47
C THR A 160 0.31 3.81 17.81
N SER A 161 0.88 3.32 18.91
CA SER A 161 0.46 3.57 20.30
C SER A 161 1.05 4.84 20.88
#